data_AF-A0A452TLV4-F1
#
_entry.id   AF-A0A452TLV4-F1
#
_cell.length_a   1.000
_cell.length_b   1.000
_cell.length_c   1.000
_cell.angle_alpha   90.00
_cell.angle_beta   90.00
_cell.angle_gamma   90.00
#
_symmetry.space_group_name_H-M   'P 1'
#
loop_
_entity.id
_entity.type
_entity.pdbx_description
1 polymer ?
#
loop_
_entity_poly.entity_id
_entity_poly.type
_entity_poly.pdbx_seq_one_letter_code
_entity_poly.pdbx_strand_id
1 'polypeptide(L)'
;MFSSRGVIAGLWVLAFGIGLTPFLGWNKNSATKNCTEPWHGTTNESCCLVKCLFENVVPMTYMVYFNFFGCVLPPLLIMLVIYAKIFMVACRQLQRTELVDHSRTVIQREIHAAKSLAVIVGIFALCWLPVHAINCVTLFQPARAKDRPKWAMNTAILLSHANSMVNPIVYAYRNRDFRYTFHKIISRYVLCQTDVLKTEEPDVGLDPRTLGSRPEPKADA
;
A
#
# COMPACT_ATOMS: atom_id res chain seq x y z
N MET A 1 7.20 12.49 -21.69
CA MET A 1 7.51 11.17 -21.12
C MET A 1 7.88 11.37 -19.65
N PHE A 2 6.94 11.22 -18.72
CA PHE A 2 7.26 11.35 -17.29
C PHE A 2 8.07 10.12 -16.87
N SER A 3 9.33 10.33 -16.47
CA SER A 3 10.10 9.28 -15.81
C SER A 3 9.37 8.88 -14.53
N SER A 4 9.27 7.59 -14.23
CA SER A 4 8.62 7.06 -13.01
C SER A 4 9.13 7.77 -11.74
N ARG A 5 10.41 8.17 -11.74
CA ARG A 5 11.06 8.95 -10.69
C ARG A 5 10.44 10.34 -10.49
N GLY A 6 10.07 11.01 -11.58
CA GLY A 6 9.42 12.32 -11.55
C GLY A 6 8.01 12.25 -10.95
N VAL A 7 7.26 11.19 -11.27
CA VAL A 7 5.94 10.95 -10.67
C VAL A 7 6.06 10.73 -9.16
N ILE A 8 7.02 9.91 -8.73
CA ILE A 8 7.28 9.65 -7.30
C ILE A 8 7.66 10.95 -6.58
N ALA A 9 8.58 11.74 -7.14
CA ALA A 9 8.97 13.03 -6.56
C ALA A 9 7.77 13.99 -6.44
N GLY A 10 6.92 14.07 -7.46
CA GLY A 10 5.70 14.87 -7.43
C GLY A 10 4.73 14.43 -6.33
N LEU A 11 4.54 13.12 -6.13
CA LEU A 11 3.70 12.59 -5.06
C LEU A 11 4.22 12.96 -3.66
N TRP A 12 5.55 12.95 -3.46
CA TRP A 12 6.16 13.36 -2.20
C TRP A 12 5.97 14.86 -1.93
N VAL A 13 6.20 15.71 -2.93
CA VAL A 13 5.98 17.15 -2.79
C VAL A 13 4.51 17.46 -2.47
N LEU A 14 3.59 16.79 -3.15
CA LEU A 14 2.15 16.93 -2.90
C LEU A 14 1.78 16.49 -1.47
N ALA A 15 2.29 15.35 -1.00
CA ALA A 15 2.07 14.85 0.35
C ALA A 15 2.58 15.82 1.41
N PHE A 16 3.76 16.42 1.19
CA PHE A 16 4.33 17.41 2.08
C PHE A 16 3.50 18.70 2.11
N GLY A 17 3.06 19.19 0.95
CA GLY A 17 2.19 20.37 0.85
C GLY A 17 0.86 20.18 1.57
N ILE A 18 0.22 19.02 1.39
CA ILE A 18 -1.01 18.66 2.11
C ILE A 18 -0.73 18.62 3.61
N GLY A 19 0.30 17.91 4.06
CA GLY A 19 0.62 17.75 5.48
C GLY A 19 1.00 19.05 6.20
N LEU A 20 1.59 20.02 5.50
CA LEU A 20 1.95 21.32 6.06
C LEU A 20 0.82 22.35 6.05
N THR A 21 -0.31 22.07 5.41
CA THR A 21 -1.41 23.04 5.31
C THR A 21 -1.89 23.56 6.68
N PRO A 22 -2.01 22.74 7.75
CA PRO A 22 -2.33 23.24 9.10
C PRO A 22 -1.24 24.14 9.71
N PHE A 23 0.04 23.95 9.35
CA PHE A 23 1.16 24.76 9.81
C PHE A 23 1.24 26.12 9.11
N LEU A 24 0.71 26.23 7.89
CA LEU A 24 0.66 27.46 7.10
C LEU A 24 -0.47 28.42 7.50
N GLY A 25 -1.15 28.15 8.62
CA GLY A 25 -2.15 29.06 9.21
C GLY A 25 -3.58 28.51 9.25
N TRP A 26 -3.85 27.32 8.67
CA TRP A 26 -5.16 26.67 8.76
C TRP A 26 -5.29 25.79 10.01
N ASN A 27 -4.93 26.33 11.17
CA ASN A 27 -5.09 25.67 12.46
C ASN A 27 -6.17 26.36 13.31
N LYS A 28 -6.67 25.67 14.33
CA LYS A 28 -7.57 26.26 15.33
C LYS A 28 -6.75 26.98 16.41
N ASN A 29 -6.13 28.11 16.07
CA ASN A 29 -5.45 28.99 17.04
C ASN A 29 -6.45 29.77 17.90
N SER A 30 -7.22 29.08 18.74
CA SER A 30 -7.98 29.69 19.82
C SER A 30 -7.32 29.36 21.15
N ALA A 31 -6.14 29.95 21.37
CA ALA A 31 -5.40 29.89 22.64
C ALA A 31 -6.23 30.38 23.85
N THR A 32 -7.33 31.10 23.62
CA THR A 32 -8.15 31.72 24.67
C THR A 32 -9.35 30.89 25.16
N LYS A 33 -9.71 29.77 24.50
CA LYS A 33 -10.92 28.98 24.87
C LYS A 33 -10.67 27.52 25.27
N ASN A 34 -9.45 27.01 25.11
CA ASN A 34 -9.10 25.61 25.34
C ASN A 34 -8.10 25.40 26.50
N CYS A 35 -8.05 26.31 27.47
CA CYS A 35 -7.30 26.08 28.70
C CYS A 35 -8.05 25.03 29.53
N THR A 36 -7.45 23.85 29.71
CA THR A 36 -8.12 22.73 30.40
C THR A 36 -7.71 22.64 31.88
N GLU A 37 -6.70 23.38 32.32
CA GLU A 37 -6.28 23.44 33.74
C GLU A 37 -6.00 24.91 34.12
N PRO A 38 -6.62 25.46 35.18
CA PRO A 38 -6.15 26.68 35.81
C PRO A 38 -4.87 26.33 36.60
N TRP A 39 -3.72 26.80 36.13
CA TRP A 39 -2.46 26.58 36.87
C TRP A 39 -2.45 27.49 38.11
N HIS A 40 -2.49 26.90 39.30
CA HIS A 40 -2.44 27.60 40.58
C HIS A 40 -0.96 27.81 40.98
N GLY A 41 -0.26 28.69 40.26
CA GLY A 41 1.13 29.00 40.59
C GLY A 41 1.47 30.46 40.32
N THR A 42 2.00 31.08 41.37
CA THR A 42 2.40 32.48 41.45
C THR A 42 3.69 32.71 40.68
N THR A 43 3.61 33.09 39.40
CA THR A 43 4.62 33.91 38.68
C THR A 43 4.02 34.36 37.35
N ASN A 44 4.23 35.63 37.01
CA ASN A 44 3.64 36.34 35.87
C ASN A 44 4.15 35.88 34.49
N GLU A 45 3.83 34.66 34.07
CA GLU A 45 3.82 34.26 32.64
C GLU A 45 2.66 33.31 32.37
N SER A 46 1.67 33.79 31.62
CA SER A 46 0.44 33.09 31.25
C SER A 46 0.71 31.96 30.23
N CYS A 47 1.31 30.84 30.65
CA CYS A 47 1.42 29.66 29.81
C CYS A 47 0.14 28.81 29.90
N CYS A 48 -0.80 28.98 28.96
CA CYS A 48 -1.96 28.10 28.83
C CYS A 48 -1.52 26.76 28.20
N LEU A 49 -1.49 25.69 29.00
CA LEU A 49 -1.17 24.35 28.54
C LEU A 49 -2.35 23.77 27.74
N VAL A 50 -2.26 23.78 26.41
CA VAL A 50 -3.25 23.18 25.53
C VAL A 50 -3.02 21.67 25.47
N LYS A 51 -4.05 20.85 25.76
CA LYS A 51 -3.98 19.40 25.51
C LYS A 51 -3.80 19.17 24.00
N CYS A 52 -2.66 18.58 23.62
CA CYS A 52 -2.31 18.21 22.25
C CYS A 52 -3.18 17.05 21.73
N LEU A 53 -4.46 17.33 21.52
CA LEU A 53 -5.38 16.42 20.84
C LEU A 53 -5.50 16.81 19.37
N PHE A 54 -5.48 15.82 18.49
CA PHE A 54 -5.60 16.01 17.04
C PHE A 54 -6.84 16.84 16.65
N GLU A 55 -7.98 16.63 17.32
CA GLU A 55 -9.22 17.36 17.08
C GLU A 55 -9.18 18.85 17.48
N ASN A 56 -8.26 19.20 18.37
CA ASN A 56 -8.07 20.56 18.88
C ASN A 56 -7.16 21.39 17.96
N VAL A 57 -6.17 20.75 17.32
CA VAL A 57 -5.17 21.44 16.50
C VAL A 57 -5.52 21.40 15.01
N VAL A 58 -6.12 20.31 14.54
CA VAL A 58 -6.52 20.15 13.13
C VAL A 58 -8.03 20.37 12.98
N PRO A 59 -8.47 21.34 12.15
CA PRO A 59 -9.89 21.58 11.94
C PRO A 59 -10.54 20.42 11.18
N MET A 60 -11.71 19.97 11.65
CA MET A 60 -12.51 18.93 10.99
C MET A 60 -12.94 19.33 9.58
N THR A 61 -13.12 20.63 9.33
CA THR A 61 -13.40 21.17 7.98
C THR A 61 -12.27 20.88 7.00
N TYR A 62 -11.00 21.01 7.43
CA TYR A 62 -9.84 20.64 6.62
C TYR A 62 -9.79 19.12 6.37
N MET A 63 -9.98 18.32 7.42
CA MET A 63 -9.93 16.85 7.31
C MET A 63 -11.04 16.28 6.41
N VAL A 64 -12.20 16.92 6.37
CA VAL A 64 -13.32 16.46 5.52
C VAL A 64 -13.23 17.05 4.12
N TYR A 65 -13.23 18.38 3.97
CA TYR A 65 -13.33 18.99 2.64
C TYR A 65 -12.05 18.87 1.83
N PHE A 66 -10.89 19.18 2.43
CA PHE A 66 -9.63 19.15 1.70
C PHE A 66 -9.06 17.73 1.64
N ASN A 67 -8.91 17.09 2.79
CA ASN A 67 -8.26 15.78 2.85
C ASN A 67 -9.16 14.66 2.30
N PHE A 68 -10.40 14.51 2.79
CA PHE A 68 -11.28 13.44 2.30
C PHE A 68 -11.81 13.70 0.89
N PHE A 69 -12.52 14.81 0.66
CA PHE A 69 -13.11 15.10 -0.66
C PHE A 69 -12.08 15.51 -1.72
N GLY A 70 -10.96 16.13 -1.34
CA GLY A 70 -9.92 16.57 -2.29
C GLY A 70 -8.82 15.54 -2.54
N CYS A 71 -8.36 14.83 -1.51
CA CYS A 71 -7.16 13.98 -1.64
C CYS A 71 -7.45 12.47 -1.61
N VAL A 72 -8.50 12.02 -0.90
CA VAL A 72 -8.75 10.58 -0.72
C VAL A 72 -9.83 10.07 -1.66
N LEU A 73 -10.96 10.77 -1.74
CA LEU A 73 -12.10 10.37 -2.56
C LEU A 73 -11.80 10.40 -4.07
N PRO A 74 -11.15 11.43 -4.65
CA PRO A 74 -10.95 11.47 -6.09
C PRO A 74 -10.04 10.35 -6.61
N PRO A 75 -8.88 10.05 -6.00
CA PRO A 75 -8.09 8.88 -6.40
C PRO A 75 -8.86 7.57 -6.24
N LEU A 76 -9.62 7.39 -5.15
CA LEU A 76 -10.46 6.21 -4.94
C LEU A 76 -11.49 6.04 -6.06
N LEU A 77 -12.20 7.10 -6.43
CA LEU A 77 -13.22 7.07 -7.49
C LEU A 77 -12.59 6.82 -8.87
N ILE A 78 -11.48 7.48 -9.19
CA ILE A 78 -10.75 7.27 -10.45
C ILE A 78 -10.32 5.80 -10.56
N MET A 79 -9.72 5.26 -9.51
CA MET A 79 -9.28 3.86 -9.47
C MET A 79 -10.48 2.90 -9.60
N LEU A 80 -11.58 3.17 -8.90
CA LEU A 80 -12.80 2.37 -9.00
C LEU A 80 -13.37 2.36 -10.43
N VAL A 81 -13.47 3.53 -11.07
CA VAL A 81 -13.96 3.66 -12.45
C VAL A 81 -13.05 2.93 -13.43
N ILE A 82 -11.73 3.08 -13.29
CA ILE A 82 -10.75 2.37 -14.13
C ILE A 82 -10.91 0.85 -13.96
N TYR A 83 -11.02 0.34 -12.73
CA TYR A 83 -11.21 -1.10 -12.52
C TYR A 83 -12.57 -1.60 -13.01
N ALA A 84 -13.64 -0.84 -12.84
CA ALA A 84 -14.95 -1.18 -13.40
C ALA A 84 -14.90 -1.25 -14.93
N LYS A 85 -14.20 -0.30 -15.58
CA LYS A 85 -13.97 -0.32 -17.03
C LYS A 85 -13.15 -1.52 -17.46
N ILE A 86 -12.06 -1.83 -16.77
CA ILE A 86 -11.23 -3.01 -17.05
C ILE A 86 -12.06 -4.30 -16.89
N PHE A 87 -12.85 -4.40 -15.81
CA PHE A 87 -13.71 -5.55 -15.56
C PHE A 87 -14.80 -5.68 -16.64
N MET A 88 -15.44 -4.59 -17.04
CA MET A 88 -16.43 -4.60 -18.13
C MET A 88 -15.80 -5.01 -19.47
N VAL A 89 -14.61 -4.49 -19.80
CA VAL A 89 -13.89 -4.86 -21.02
C VAL A 89 -13.49 -6.33 -20.96
N ALA A 90 -12.99 -6.80 -19.82
CA ALA A 90 -12.67 -8.20 -19.59
C ALA A 90 -13.89 -9.12 -19.77
N CYS A 91 -15.04 -8.77 -19.20
CA CYS A 91 -16.29 -9.53 -19.38
C CYS A 91 -16.75 -9.55 -20.85
N ARG A 92 -16.66 -8.41 -21.54
CA ARG A 92 -17.00 -8.33 -22.98
C ARG A 92 -16.02 -9.14 -23.84
N GLN A 93 -14.74 -9.13 -23.49
CA GLN A 93 -13.71 -9.92 -24.17
C GLN A 93 -13.97 -11.41 -23.94
N LEU A 94 -14.19 -11.86 -22.70
CA LEU A 94 -14.53 -13.26 -22.39
C LEU A 94 -15.75 -13.77 -23.17
N GLN A 95 -16.77 -12.92 -23.39
CA GLN A 95 -17.92 -13.26 -24.24
C GLN A 95 -17.57 -13.40 -25.73
N ARG A 96 -16.50 -12.75 -26.21
CA ARG A 96 -16.05 -12.77 -27.61
C ARG A 96 -14.94 -13.80 -27.88
N THR A 97 -14.16 -14.17 -26.87
CA THR A 97 -12.95 -15.01 -26.99
C THR A 97 -13.22 -16.52 -26.89
N GLU A 98 -14.48 -16.97 -26.86
CA GLU A 98 -14.82 -18.39 -27.09
C GLU A 98 -14.24 -18.94 -28.42
N LEU A 99 -13.85 -18.05 -29.35
CA LEU A 99 -13.39 -18.38 -30.70
C LEU A 99 -11.85 -18.31 -30.92
N VAL A 100 -11.03 -17.81 -29.98
CA VAL A 100 -9.56 -17.66 -30.18
C VAL A 100 -8.77 -17.93 -28.89
N ASP A 101 -8.10 -19.08 -28.82
CA ASP A 101 -7.47 -19.63 -27.60
C ASP A 101 -6.25 -18.82 -27.09
N HIS A 102 -5.45 -18.24 -28.00
CA HIS A 102 -4.19 -17.58 -27.60
C HIS A 102 -4.41 -16.24 -26.87
N SER A 103 -5.38 -15.44 -27.31
CA SER A 103 -5.72 -14.14 -26.70
C SER A 103 -6.30 -14.29 -25.29
N ARG A 104 -6.92 -15.44 -24.99
CA ARG A 104 -7.57 -15.72 -23.70
C ARG A 104 -6.56 -15.74 -22.54
N THR A 105 -5.37 -16.29 -22.77
CA THR A 105 -4.33 -16.40 -21.73
C THR A 105 -3.74 -15.04 -21.33
N VAL A 106 -3.48 -14.16 -22.30
CA VAL A 106 -2.97 -12.79 -22.07
C VAL A 106 -4.00 -11.97 -21.31
N ILE A 107 -5.26 -12.01 -21.76
CA ILE A 107 -6.37 -11.30 -21.11
C ILE A 107 -6.59 -11.81 -19.68
N GLN A 108 -6.51 -13.13 -19.43
CA GLN A 108 -6.62 -13.68 -18.09
C GLN A 108 -5.50 -13.19 -17.16
N ARG A 109 -4.28 -13.04 -17.67
CA ARG A 109 -3.15 -12.50 -16.89
C ARG A 109 -3.36 -11.03 -16.54
N GLU A 110 -3.85 -10.22 -17.49
CA GLU A 110 -4.21 -8.82 -17.25
C GLU A 110 -5.37 -8.69 -16.25
N ILE A 111 -6.40 -9.53 -16.36
CA ILE A 111 -7.51 -9.59 -15.38
C ILE A 111 -6.99 -9.97 -14.01
N HIS A 112 -6.08 -10.95 -13.92
CA HIS A 112 -5.49 -11.34 -12.64
C HIS A 112 -4.71 -10.19 -12.00
N ALA A 113 -3.96 -9.43 -12.80
CA ALA A 113 -3.27 -8.21 -12.36
C ALA A 113 -4.24 -7.07 -11.97
N ALA A 114 -5.35 -6.89 -12.69
CA ALA A 114 -6.35 -5.87 -12.39
C ALA A 114 -7.19 -6.20 -11.15
N LYS A 115 -7.69 -7.44 -11.06
CA LYS A 115 -8.24 -8.03 -9.81
C LYS A 115 -7.24 -7.86 -8.68
N SER A 116 -5.95 -7.89 -9.04
CA SER A 116 -4.90 -7.68 -8.10
C SER A 116 -4.94 -6.29 -7.46
N LEU A 117 -4.90 -5.28 -8.29
CA LEU A 117 -4.94 -3.91 -7.79
C LEU A 117 -6.30 -3.56 -7.14
N ALA A 118 -7.41 -4.14 -7.61
CA ALA A 118 -8.75 -3.91 -7.06
C ALA A 118 -8.87 -4.28 -5.57
N VAL A 119 -8.30 -5.42 -5.13
CA VAL A 119 -8.32 -5.77 -3.70
C VAL A 119 -7.43 -4.86 -2.87
N ILE A 120 -6.29 -4.39 -3.41
CA ILE A 120 -5.44 -3.41 -2.70
C ILE A 120 -6.26 -2.14 -2.44
N VAL A 121 -6.94 -1.63 -3.46
CA VAL A 121 -7.80 -0.45 -3.34
C VAL A 121 -9.00 -0.69 -2.43
N GLY A 122 -9.61 -1.88 -2.48
CA GLY A 122 -10.70 -2.25 -1.58
C GLY A 122 -10.27 -2.27 -0.11
N ILE A 123 -9.11 -2.86 0.19
CA ILE A 123 -8.54 -2.86 1.54
C ILE A 123 -8.19 -1.43 1.97
N PHE A 124 -7.57 -0.64 1.10
CA PHE A 124 -7.27 0.76 1.38
C PHE A 124 -8.55 1.53 1.73
N ALA A 125 -9.62 1.38 0.94
CA ALA A 125 -10.91 1.98 1.24
C ALA A 125 -11.47 1.47 2.59
N LEU A 126 -11.44 0.17 2.87
CA LEU A 126 -11.91 -0.38 4.15
C LEU A 126 -11.12 0.12 5.35
N CYS A 127 -9.82 0.37 5.21
CA CYS A 127 -8.99 0.90 6.28
C CYS A 127 -9.19 2.40 6.52
N TRP A 128 -9.42 3.18 5.46
CA TRP A 128 -9.51 4.64 5.54
C TRP A 128 -10.94 5.17 5.67
N LEU A 129 -11.94 4.49 5.08
CA LEU A 129 -13.34 4.92 5.14
C LEU A 129 -13.88 5.09 6.56
N PRO A 130 -13.58 4.21 7.55
CA PRO A 130 -14.14 4.35 8.89
C PRO A 130 -13.69 5.63 9.59
N VAL A 131 -12.41 6.01 9.47
CA VAL A 131 -11.91 7.26 10.08
C VAL A 131 -12.48 8.48 9.37
N HIS A 132 -12.60 8.47 8.03
CA HIS A 132 -13.22 9.57 7.30
C HIS A 132 -14.72 9.70 7.55
N ALA A 133 -15.44 8.59 7.66
CA ALA A 133 -16.86 8.58 8.00
C ALA A 133 -17.10 9.19 9.39
N ILE A 134 -16.27 8.82 10.36
CA ILE A 134 -16.26 9.40 11.70
C ILE A 134 -15.99 10.91 11.64
N ASN A 135 -15.00 11.36 10.86
CA ASN A 135 -14.70 12.79 10.71
C ASN A 135 -15.88 13.56 10.05
N CYS A 136 -16.53 12.97 9.04
CA CYS A 136 -17.73 13.53 8.41
C CYS A 136 -18.88 13.65 9.42
N VAL A 137 -19.17 12.61 10.21
CA VAL A 137 -20.20 12.66 11.25
C VAL A 137 -19.87 13.71 12.31
N THR A 138 -18.60 13.86 12.69
CA THR A 138 -18.18 14.93 13.62
C THR A 138 -18.48 16.32 13.06
N LEU A 139 -18.30 16.53 11.75
CA LEU A 139 -18.52 17.81 11.11
C LEU A 139 -20.01 18.12 10.89
N PHE A 140 -20.77 17.16 10.36
CA PHE A 140 -22.17 17.38 9.96
C PHE A 140 -23.18 17.16 11.10
N GLN A 141 -22.83 16.37 12.12
CA GLN A 141 -23.70 16.08 13.26
C GLN A 141 -22.96 16.28 14.60
N PRO A 142 -22.64 17.53 14.96
CA PRO A 142 -21.90 17.83 16.19
C PRO A 142 -22.61 17.31 17.46
N ALA A 143 -23.94 17.23 17.45
CA ALA A 143 -24.72 16.65 18.56
C ALA A 143 -24.41 15.16 18.79
N ARG A 144 -24.25 14.37 17.72
CA ARG A 144 -23.91 12.93 17.80
C ARG A 144 -22.43 12.69 18.05
N ALA A 145 -21.58 13.68 17.74
CA ALA A 145 -20.16 13.62 18.02
C ALA A 145 -19.88 13.67 19.53
N LYS A 146 -20.72 14.37 20.31
CA LYS A 146 -20.58 14.50 21.77
C LYS A 146 -20.77 13.17 22.51
N ASP A 147 -21.65 12.32 22.02
CA ASP A 147 -21.97 11.01 22.62
C ASP A 147 -21.14 9.86 22.02
N ARG A 148 -20.13 10.17 21.18
CA ARG A 148 -19.30 9.15 20.56
C ARG A 148 -18.43 8.46 21.62
N PRO A 149 -18.42 7.13 21.66
CA PRO A 149 -17.49 6.42 22.51
C PRO A 149 -16.04 6.53 22.00
N LYS A 150 -15.10 6.83 22.91
CA LYS A 150 -13.67 7.00 22.60
C LYS A 150 -13.05 5.79 21.91
N TRP A 151 -13.51 4.58 22.22
CA TRP A 151 -13.01 3.34 21.60
C TRP A 151 -13.26 3.30 20.08
N ALA A 152 -14.34 3.91 19.60
CA ALA A 152 -14.66 3.93 18.17
C ALA A 152 -13.64 4.75 17.38
N MET A 153 -13.22 5.91 17.91
CA MET A 153 -12.16 6.72 17.32
C MET A 153 -10.82 5.98 17.33
N ASN A 154 -10.44 5.41 18.47
CA ASN A 154 -9.18 4.65 18.60
C ASN A 154 -9.13 3.46 17.64
N THR A 155 -10.26 2.75 17.46
CA THR A 155 -10.36 1.61 16.54
C THR A 155 -10.21 2.06 15.09
N ALA A 156 -10.85 3.17 14.70
CA ALA A 156 -10.74 3.70 13.35
C ALA A 156 -9.33 4.20 13.03
N ILE A 157 -8.66 4.85 13.99
CA ILE A 157 -7.25 5.24 13.87
C ILE A 157 -6.38 4.00 13.71
N LEU A 158 -6.53 3.01 14.59
CA LEU A 158 -5.77 1.76 14.51
C LEU A 158 -5.96 1.05 13.16
N LEU A 159 -7.20 1.00 12.66
CA LEU A 159 -7.53 0.40 11.39
C LEU A 159 -6.89 1.15 10.20
N SER A 160 -6.82 2.49 10.27
CA SER A 160 -6.13 3.29 9.25
C SER A 160 -4.62 3.01 9.23
N HIS A 161 -4.01 2.81 10.41
CA HIS A 161 -2.59 2.43 10.50
C HIS A 161 -2.33 0.98 10.05
N ALA A 162 -3.29 0.08 10.28
CA ALA A 162 -3.21 -1.31 9.83
C ALA A 162 -3.06 -1.44 8.31
N ASN A 163 -3.51 -0.45 7.52
CA ASN A 163 -3.29 -0.37 6.08
C ASN A 163 -1.82 -0.59 5.69
N SER A 164 -0.87 -0.07 6.48
CA SER A 164 0.56 -0.23 6.23
C SER A 164 1.04 -1.67 6.44
N MET A 165 0.47 -2.38 7.42
CA MET A 165 0.81 -3.79 7.72
C MET A 165 0.22 -4.75 6.69
N VAL A 166 -0.92 -4.39 6.11
CA VAL A 166 -1.59 -5.22 5.11
C VAL A 166 -0.85 -5.20 3.76
N ASN A 167 -0.09 -4.14 3.46
CA ASN A 167 0.65 -4.03 2.20
C ASN A 167 1.59 -5.24 1.94
N PRO A 168 2.58 -5.60 2.80
CA PRO A 168 3.41 -6.79 2.61
C PRO A 168 2.60 -8.09 2.52
N ILE A 169 1.54 -8.23 3.33
CA ILE A 169 0.68 -9.42 3.35
C ILE A 169 -0.03 -9.58 2.00
N VAL A 170 -0.54 -8.49 1.43
CA VAL A 170 -1.21 -8.51 0.13
C VAL A 170 -0.23 -8.83 -0.99
N TYR A 171 0.96 -8.24 -0.99
CA TYR A 171 2.00 -8.57 -1.98
C TYR A 171 2.45 -10.03 -1.86
N ALA A 172 2.66 -10.50 -0.62
CA ALA A 172 2.94 -11.89 -0.33
C ALA A 172 1.76 -12.80 -0.67
N TYR A 173 0.50 -12.39 -0.59
CA TYR A 173 -0.59 -13.28 -1.02
C TYR A 173 -0.74 -13.32 -2.56
N ARG A 174 -0.23 -12.32 -3.27
CA ARG A 174 -0.50 -12.16 -4.70
C ARG A 174 0.52 -12.73 -5.62
N ASN A 175 1.78 -12.43 -5.36
CA ASN A 175 2.80 -12.68 -6.34
C ASN A 175 3.53 -13.97 -5.93
N ARG A 176 3.38 -15.03 -6.73
CA ARG A 176 3.97 -16.35 -6.44
C ARG A 176 5.48 -16.26 -6.25
N ASP A 177 6.14 -15.37 -6.98
CA ASP A 177 7.58 -15.15 -6.89
C ASP A 177 7.97 -14.45 -5.57
N PHE A 178 7.13 -13.51 -5.10
CA PHE A 178 7.31 -12.90 -3.78
C PHE A 178 7.03 -13.89 -2.65
N ARG A 179 5.98 -14.74 -2.78
CA ARG A 179 5.72 -15.83 -1.81
C ARG A 179 6.94 -16.71 -1.64
N TYR A 180 7.47 -17.19 -2.76
CA TYR A 180 8.59 -18.09 -2.77
C TYR A 180 9.82 -17.44 -2.12
N THR A 181 10.11 -16.20 -2.49
CA THR A 181 11.24 -15.46 -1.91
C THR A 181 11.04 -15.18 -0.42
N PHE A 182 9.84 -14.78 0.01
CA PHE A 182 9.53 -14.52 1.42
C PHE A 182 9.61 -15.80 2.27
N HIS A 183 9.09 -16.91 1.75
CA HIS A 183 9.18 -18.22 2.40
C HIS A 183 10.63 -18.71 2.46
N LYS A 184 11.42 -18.49 1.40
CA LYS A 184 12.86 -18.81 1.38
C LYS A 184 13.63 -17.98 2.41
N ILE A 185 13.34 -16.69 2.54
CA ILE A 185 13.94 -15.82 3.55
C ILE A 185 13.56 -16.29 4.96
N ILE A 186 12.27 -16.55 5.23
CA ILE A 186 11.82 -17.04 6.55
C ILE A 186 12.45 -18.41 6.86
N SER A 187 12.48 -19.33 5.91
CA SER A 187 13.08 -20.66 6.10
C SER A 187 14.58 -20.59 6.37
N ARG A 188 15.30 -19.69 5.69
CA ARG A 188 16.74 -19.49 5.94
C ARG A 188 17.03 -18.81 7.27
N TYR A 189 16.27 -17.77 7.63
CA TYR A 189 16.58 -16.92 8.81
C TYR A 189 15.89 -17.36 10.10
N VAL A 190 14.70 -17.97 10.05
CA VAL A 190 13.93 -18.38 11.23
C VAL A 190 14.06 -19.87 11.51
N LEU A 191 14.12 -20.71 10.46
CA LEU A 191 14.26 -22.17 10.61
C LEU A 191 15.71 -22.65 10.56
N CYS A 192 16.69 -21.75 10.36
CA CYS A 192 18.11 -22.07 10.28
C CYS A 192 18.41 -23.28 9.36
N GLN A 193 17.61 -23.49 8.32
CA GLN A 193 17.98 -24.43 7.29
C GLN A 193 19.05 -23.76 6.42
N THR A 194 20.30 -23.97 6.80
CA THR A 194 21.42 -23.93 5.86
C THR A 194 21.02 -24.83 4.70
N ASP A 195 20.85 -24.25 3.52
CA ASP A 195 20.56 -25.01 2.30
C ASP A 195 21.68 -26.04 2.10
N VAL A 196 21.45 -27.25 2.58
CA VAL A 196 22.16 -28.45 2.17
C VAL A 196 21.31 -29.01 1.03
N LEU A 197 21.91 -29.08 -0.17
CA LEU A 197 21.40 -29.54 -1.47
C LEU A 197 20.58 -28.50 -2.29
N LYS A 198 20.93 -28.18 -3.53
CA LYS A 198 21.83 -28.80 -4.53
C LYS A 198 22.62 -27.71 -5.25
N THR A 199 23.94 -27.74 -5.12
CA THR A 199 24.79 -27.45 -6.27
C THR A 199 24.50 -28.58 -7.25
N GLU A 200 23.74 -28.32 -8.32
CA GLU A 200 23.95 -29.09 -9.53
C GLU A 200 25.40 -28.80 -9.94
N GLU A 201 26.29 -29.73 -9.59
CA GLU A 201 27.49 -29.93 -10.40
C GLU A 201 27.01 -30.08 -11.85
N PRO A 202 27.63 -29.40 -12.82
CA PRO A 202 27.47 -29.80 -14.19
C PRO A 202 28.03 -31.23 -14.28
N ASP A 203 27.15 -32.17 -14.56
CA ASP A 203 27.48 -33.54 -14.95
C ASP A 203 28.32 -33.48 -16.24
N VAL A 204 29.62 -33.26 -16.08
CA VAL A 204 30.61 -33.58 -17.12
C VAL A 204 30.89 -35.08 -16.96
N GLY A 205 29.85 -35.85 -17.29
CA GLY A 205 29.93 -37.27 -17.54
C GLY A 205 30.89 -37.51 -18.69
N LEU A 206 32.09 -37.92 -18.31
CA LEU A 206 33.15 -38.49 -19.11
C LEU A 206 32.59 -39.48 -20.16
N ASP A 207 32.64 -39.10 -21.44
CA ASP A 207 32.36 -40.00 -22.57
C ASP A 207 33.58 -40.93 -22.77
N PRO A 208 33.46 -42.26 -22.65
CA PRO A 208 34.60 -43.17 -22.80
C PRO A 208 35.05 -43.39 -24.27
N ARG A 209 34.57 -42.62 -25.26
CA ARG A 209 34.77 -42.94 -26.69
C ARG A 209 35.67 -42.00 -27.50
N THR A 210 36.48 -41.15 -26.87
CA THR A 210 37.43 -40.31 -27.61
C THR A 210 38.82 -40.34 -27.00
N LEU A 211 39.41 -41.54 -26.91
CA LEU A 211 40.86 -41.70 -26.81
C LEU A 211 41.33 -42.69 -27.88
N GLY A 212 42.01 -42.17 -28.91
CA GLY A 212 42.79 -43.00 -29.82
C GLY A 212 42.48 -42.88 -31.30
N SER A 213 42.48 -41.67 -31.85
CA SER A 213 42.87 -41.48 -33.26
C SER A 213 44.40 -41.60 -33.37
N ARG A 214 44.90 -42.80 -33.67
CA ARG A 214 46.27 -42.99 -34.17
C ARG A 214 46.20 -43.79 -35.48
N PRO A 215 46.61 -43.22 -36.63
CA PRO A 215 46.74 -43.96 -37.86
C PRO A 215 48.07 -44.73 -37.87
N GLU A 216 48.00 -46.06 -37.99
CA GLU A 216 49.07 -46.87 -38.59
C GLU A 216 48.98 -46.68 -40.12
N PRO A 217 50.08 -46.31 -40.80
CA PRO A 217 50.69 -47.34 -41.66
C PRO A 217 52.21 -47.21 -41.92
N LYS A 218 52.79 -48.37 -42.29
CA LYS A 218 54.02 -48.65 -43.05
C LYS A 218 55.37 -48.56 -42.35
N ALA A 219 55.98 -49.73 -42.14
CA ALA A 219 57.41 -49.93 -42.32
C ALA A 219 57.61 -50.96 -43.46
N ASP A 220 58.12 -50.45 -44.58
CA ASP A 220 58.91 -51.21 -45.55
C ASP A 220 60.33 -51.41 -44.97
N ALA A 221 60.96 -52.52 -45.35
CA ALA A 221 62.34 -52.99 -45.09
C ALA A 221 62.60 -53.83 -43.82
#